data_AF-A0A9P1BV30-F1
#
_entry.id   AF-A0A9P1BV30-F1
#
_cell.length_a   1.000
_cell.length_b   1.000
_cell.length_c   1.000
_cell.angle_alpha   90.00
_cell.angle_beta   90.00
_cell.angle_gamma   90.00
#
_symmetry.space_group_name_H-M   'P 1'
#
loop_
_entity.id
_entity.type
_entity.pdbx_description
1 polymer ?
#
loop_
_entity_poly.entity_id
_entity_poly.type
_entity_poly.pdbx_seq_one_letter_code
_entity_poly.pdbx_strand_id
1 'polypeptide(L)'
;MERGIYGIGGILSVSKELRVLWSEPYLSRLWCVFELAAFRKANPGGKITLAPLFVEGAVACIWILFTVTSFIYLFLVALRCHIICQSSPSSSHSSSHSLSHSISQGLTFDDLTESLLPALPVLVAAHFLRGHYVAKHKLSSDLEHFDLGSVQCSSDFDRKFIYEAISTWYGSVANFTDFVQDDLREELVTPILSSSMPLAYYLVLVTPSLSVYLEIFLALWKGGAPSDVMISHVLAFLLGYCLCWCPAYLALFIFLCDRLSVDRDRLQSFAIGMIVLILSDAGNIAARYCFEQGLYHSLIWAVFALDDGDVLVFTEEEIFPCRDLQRFQDHMGGKVLAGHIIGFPDLIENLTINMGTLKIDWRSLTSSGPEIRARVWETMRWSRFGSDTALNQSLA
;
A
#
# COMPACT_ATOMS: atom_id res chain seq x y z
N MET A 1 -5.45 -0.82 42.78
CA MET A 1 -4.89 -1.33 41.52
C MET A 1 -4.78 -2.85 41.54
N GLU A 2 -4.29 -3.44 42.64
CA GLU A 2 -4.18 -4.90 42.87
C GLU A 2 -5.42 -5.73 42.47
N ARG A 3 -6.65 -5.32 42.82
CA ARG A 3 -7.86 -6.06 42.44
C ARG A 3 -8.04 -6.22 40.92
N GLY A 4 -7.57 -5.25 40.13
CA GLY A 4 -7.60 -5.34 38.67
C GLY A 4 -6.63 -6.41 38.14
N ILE A 5 -5.46 -6.51 38.76
CA ILE A 5 -4.44 -7.52 38.45
C ILE A 5 -4.97 -8.93 38.69
N TYR A 6 -5.60 -9.17 39.85
CA TYR A 6 -6.19 -10.48 40.15
C TYR A 6 -7.37 -10.84 39.24
N GLY A 7 -8.11 -9.84 38.75
CA GLY A 7 -9.24 -10.04 37.84
C GLY A 7 -8.83 -10.37 36.40
N ILE A 8 -7.60 -10.03 35.98
CA ILE A 8 -7.21 -10.11 34.56
C ILE A 8 -7.25 -11.56 34.06
N GLY A 9 -6.77 -12.53 34.84
CA GLY A 9 -6.75 -13.94 34.43
C GLY A 9 -8.14 -14.50 34.13
N GLY A 10 -9.16 -14.07 34.90
CA GLY A 10 -10.55 -14.47 34.65
C GLY A 10 -11.13 -13.86 33.38
N ILE A 11 -10.73 -12.63 33.03
CA ILE A 11 -11.14 -12.00 31.76
C ILE A 11 -10.41 -12.65 30.58
N LEU A 12 -9.10 -12.88 30.70
CA LEU A 12 -8.29 -13.48 29.64
C LEU A 12 -8.75 -14.90 29.29
N SER A 13 -9.16 -15.71 30.29
CA SER A 13 -9.60 -17.09 30.06
C SER A 13 -10.93 -17.21 29.29
N VAL A 14 -11.81 -16.21 29.37
CA VAL A 14 -13.09 -16.20 28.64
C VAL A 14 -13.04 -15.39 27.34
N SER A 15 -11.97 -14.62 27.12
CA SER A 15 -11.80 -13.76 25.96
C SER A 15 -11.41 -14.57 24.73
N LYS A 16 -12.15 -14.42 23.61
CA LYS A 16 -11.85 -15.13 22.35
C LYS A 16 -10.61 -14.60 21.63
N GLU A 17 -10.35 -13.29 21.76
CA GLU A 17 -9.25 -12.59 21.10
C GLU A 17 -8.65 -11.57 22.07
N LEU A 18 -7.32 -11.49 22.11
CA LEU A 18 -6.57 -10.40 22.72
C LEU A 18 -6.02 -9.52 21.60
N ARG A 19 -6.63 -8.34 21.40
CA ARG A 19 -6.16 -7.35 20.43
C ARG A 19 -5.30 -6.31 21.12
N VAL A 20 -4.04 -6.26 20.72
CA VAL A 20 -3.04 -5.34 21.28
C VAL A 20 -2.73 -4.25 20.26
N LEU A 21 -3.06 -3.02 20.62
CA LEU A 21 -2.60 -1.83 19.91
C LEU A 21 -1.16 -1.55 20.33
N TRP A 22 -0.20 -1.87 19.47
CA TRP A 22 1.22 -1.82 19.85
C TRP A 22 1.91 -0.54 19.36
N SER A 23 2.91 -0.12 20.14
CA SER A 23 3.83 0.97 19.86
C SER A 23 5.25 0.56 20.24
N GLU A 24 6.28 1.28 19.78
CA GLU A 24 7.69 0.92 20.03
C GLU A 24 8.04 0.54 21.48
N PRO A 25 7.58 1.25 22.53
CA PRO A 25 7.89 0.86 23.92
C PRO A 25 6.95 -0.24 24.48
N TYR A 26 6.16 -0.92 23.66
CA TYR A 26 5.21 -1.92 24.16
C TYR A 26 5.95 -3.12 24.77
N LEU A 27 6.89 -3.73 24.05
CA LEU A 27 7.63 -4.90 24.52
C LEU A 27 8.73 -4.58 25.54
N SER A 28 9.14 -3.32 25.68
CA SER A 28 10.09 -2.92 26.72
C SER A 28 9.47 -2.92 28.13
N ARG A 29 8.14 -3.06 28.24
CA ARG A 29 7.41 -3.03 29.52
C ARG A 29 7.07 -4.45 29.98
N LEU A 30 7.53 -4.80 31.19
CA LEU A 30 7.31 -6.11 31.81
C LEU A 30 5.83 -6.53 31.81
N TRP A 31 4.94 -5.60 32.16
CA TRP A 31 3.50 -5.86 32.22
C TRP A 31 2.92 -6.30 30.87
N CYS A 32 3.33 -5.64 29.79
CA CYS A 32 2.80 -5.89 28.45
C CYS A 32 3.20 -7.27 27.92
N VAL A 33 4.46 -7.67 28.12
CA VAL A 33 4.93 -9.01 27.71
C VAL A 33 4.29 -10.09 28.59
N PHE A 34 4.18 -9.83 29.90
CA PHE A 34 3.47 -10.73 30.81
C PHE A 34 2.00 -10.90 30.44
N GLU A 35 1.29 -9.85 30.02
CA GLU A 35 -0.11 -9.90 29.60
C GLU A 35 -0.33 -10.82 28.40
N LEU A 36 0.55 -10.74 27.39
CA LEU A 36 0.53 -11.62 26.22
C LEU A 36 0.71 -13.10 26.61
N ALA A 37 1.72 -13.37 27.44
CA ALA A 37 2.02 -14.70 27.94
C ALA A 37 0.90 -15.25 28.85
N ALA A 38 0.35 -14.42 29.73
CA ALA A 38 -0.78 -14.73 30.58
C ALA A 38 -2.01 -15.13 29.77
N PHE A 39 -2.30 -14.40 28.68
CA PHE A 39 -3.40 -14.74 27.79
C PHE A 39 -3.20 -16.10 27.13
N ARG A 40 -2.01 -16.38 26.58
CA ARG A 40 -1.72 -17.69 25.99
C ARG A 40 -1.81 -18.83 27.02
N LYS A 41 -1.39 -18.59 28.27
CA LYS A 41 -1.51 -19.56 29.36
C LYS A 41 -2.96 -19.81 29.78
N ALA A 42 -3.76 -18.75 29.88
CA ALA A 42 -5.16 -18.82 30.31
C ALA A 42 -6.10 -19.30 29.19
N ASN A 43 -5.75 -19.03 27.93
CA ASN A 43 -6.52 -19.42 26.76
C ASN A 43 -5.59 -19.90 25.61
N PRO A 44 -5.16 -21.17 25.64
CA PRO A 44 -4.22 -21.72 24.64
C PRO A 44 -4.73 -21.67 23.19
N GLY A 45 -6.05 -21.63 22.97
CA GLY A 45 -6.67 -21.53 21.65
C GLY A 45 -7.13 -20.11 21.28
N GLY A 46 -6.93 -19.12 22.16
CA GLY A 46 -7.31 -17.74 21.92
C GLY A 46 -6.47 -17.09 20.81
N LYS A 47 -7.04 -16.15 20.07
CA LYS A 47 -6.32 -15.42 19.03
C LYS A 47 -5.60 -14.21 19.63
N ILE A 48 -4.30 -14.04 19.41
CA ILE A 48 -3.62 -12.75 19.67
C ILE A 48 -3.54 -11.98 18.36
N THR A 49 -3.88 -10.69 18.38
CA THR A 49 -3.78 -9.81 17.20
C THR A 49 -3.04 -8.54 17.57
N LEU A 50 -1.85 -8.37 17.00
CA LEU A 50 -1.08 -7.13 17.12
C LEU A 50 -1.46 -6.18 16.00
N ALA A 51 -2.06 -5.05 16.37
CA ALA A 51 -2.40 -3.98 15.45
C ALA A 51 -1.41 -2.81 15.64
N PRO A 52 -0.52 -2.55 14.68
CA PRO A 52 0.39 -1.41 14.74
C PRO A 52 -0.37 -0.09 14.66
N LEU A 53 -0.30 0.75 15.70
CA LEU A 53 -0.94 2.07 15.73
C LEU A 53 -0.43 3.04 14.66
N PHE A 54 0.71 2.73 14.05
CA PHE A 54 1.31 3.59 13.05
C PHE A 54 0.68 3.46 11.66
N VAL A 55 -0.03 2.36 11.36
CA VAL A 55 -0.58 2.15 10.01
C VAL A 55 -1.64 3.19 9.71
N GLU A 56 -2.56 3.42 10.64
CA GLU A 56 -3.60 4.44 10.53
C GLU A 56 -2.99 5.85 10.44
N GLY A 57 -1.95 6.10 11.25
CA GLY A 57 -1.21 7.37 11.21
C GLY A 57 -0.51 7.61 9.87
N ALA A 58 0.12 6.58 9.31
CA ALA A 58 0.79 6.65 8.01
C ALA A 58 -0.22 6.85 6.87
N VAL A 59 -1.32 6.09 6.86
CA VAL A 59 -2.40 6.23 5.87
C VAL A 59 -3.00 7.63 5.94
N ALA A 60 -3.32 8.13 7.13
CA ALA A 60 -3.85 9.49 7.31
C ALA A 60 -2.86 10.56 6.81
N CYS A 61 -1.57 10.41 7.13
CA CYS A 61 -0.53 11.33 6.67
C CYS A 61 -0.43 11.35 5.13
N ILE A 62 -0.33 10.19 4.49
CA ILE A 62 -0.26 10.08 3.02
C ILE A 62 -1.52 10.66 2.38
N TRP A 63 -2.70 10.34 2.93
CA TRP A 63 -3.98 10.83 2.43
C TRP A 63 -4.08 12.36 2.52
N ILE A 64 -3.71 12.97 3.65
CA ILE A 64 -3.68 14.44 3.82
C ILE A 64 -2.73 15.07 2.80
N LEU A 65 -1.53 14.51 2.66
CA LEU A 65 -0.51 14.98 1.73
C LEU A 65 -1.01 14.94 0.28
N PHE A 66 -1.63 13.84 -0.15
CA PHE A 66 -2.21 13.70 -1.49
C PHE A 66 -3.39 14.63 -1.71
N THR A 67 -4.21 14.84 -0.68
CA THR A 67 -5.34 15.77 -0.71
C THR A 67 -4.86 17.20 -0.92
N VAL A 68 -3.86 17.65 -0.16
CA VAL A 68 -3.28 18.99 -0.31
C VAL A 68 -2.69 19.17 -1.71
N THR A 69 -1.90 18.21 -2.21
CA THR A 69 -1.37 18.26 -3.58
C THR A 69 -2.48 18.34 -4.62
N SER A 70 -3.53 17.54 -4.48
CA SER A 70 -4.68 17.54 -5.39
C SER A 70 -5.39 18.89 -5.43
N PHE A 71 -5.58 19.53 -4.27
CA PHE A 71 -6.15 20.87 -4.19
C PHE A 71 -5.26 21.93 -4.84
N ILE A 72 -3.95 21.89 -4.60
CA ILE A 72 -3.01 22.83 -5.22
C ILE A 72 -3.02 22.63 -6.74
N TYR A 73 -3.01 21.38 -7.21
CA TYR A 73 -3.11 21.07 -8.64
C TYR A 73 -4.37 21.67 -9.27
N LEU A 74 -5.55 21.42 -8.70
CA LEU A 74 -6.80 21.99 -9.19
C LEU A 74 -6.78 23.52 -9.18
N PHE A 75 -6.21 24.13 -8.15
CA PHE A 75 -6.07 25.58 -8.06
C PHE A 75 -5.18 26.14 -9.19
N LEU A 76 -4.04 25.50 -9.47
CA LEU A 76 -3.13 25.90 -10.54
C LEU A 76 -3.77 25.76 -11.92
N VAL A 77 -4.50 24.67 -12.16
CA VAL A 77 -5.28 24.47 -13.39
C VAL A 77 -6.33 25.57 -13.56
N ALA A 78 -7.08 25.89 -12.51
CA ALA A 78 -8.09 26.95 -12.55
C ALA A 78 -7.46 28.33 -12.81
N LEU A 79 -6.34 28.64 -12.14
CA LEU A 79 -5.60 29.89 -12.35
C LEU A 79 -5.10 30.02 -13.79
N ARG A 80 -4.59 28.93 -14.37
CA ARG A 80 -4.15 28.88 -15.77
C ARG A 80 -5.30 29.15 -16.73
N CYS A 81 -6.43 28.46 -16.57
CA CYS A 81 -7.62 28.70 -17.38
C CYS A 81 -8.08 30.16 -17.31
N HIS A 82 -8.02 30.76 -16.12
CA HIS A 82 -8.36 32.16 -15.93
C HIS A 82 -7.43 33.11 -16.69
N ILE A 83 -6.11 32.90 -16.60
CA ILE A 83 -5.11 33.72 -17.33
C ILE A 83 -5.30 33.61 -18.84
N ILE A 84 -5.58 32.41 -19.37
CA ILE A 84 -5.85 32.19 -20.79
C ILE A 84 -7.13 32.92 -21.23
N CYS A 85 -8.19 32.88 -20.42
CA CYS A 85 -9.43 33.58 -20.74
C CYS A 85 -9.26 35.11 -20.74
N GLN A 86 -8.42 35.65 -19.86
CA GLN A 86 -8.15 37.09 -19.82
C GLN A 86 -7.22 37.57 -20.93
N SER A 87 -6.27 36.74 -21.36
CA SER A 87 -5.29 37.13 -22.37
C SER A 87 -5.84 37.14 -23.79
N SER A 88 -7.03 36.58 -24.01
CA SER A 88 -7.71 36.62 -25.31
C SER A 88 -8.13 38.06 -25.63
N PRO A 89 -7.40 38.79 -26.50
CA PRO A 89 -7.72 40.17 -26.80
C PRO A 89 -9.06 40.18 -27.54
N SER A 90 -9.97 41.05 -27.13
CA SER A 90 -11.20 41.37 -27.85
C SER A 90 -10.92 42.15 -29.14
N SER A 91 -9.92 41.73 -29.93
CA SER A 91 -9.55 42.37 -31.18
C SER A 91 -10.41 41.80 -32.31
N SER A 92 -11.48 42.53 -32.62
CA SER A 92 -12.33 42.38 -33.80
C SER A 92 -11.61 42.76 -35.11
N HIS A 93 -10.31 42.49 -35.25
CA HIS A 93 -9.56 42.76 -36.48
C HIS A 93 -8.88 41.50 -37.00
N SER A 94 -9.37 41.11 -38.18
CA SER A 94 -8.99 40.00 -39.03
C SER A 94 -7.49 39.95 -39.37
N SER A 95 -6.73 39.17 -38.62
CA SER A 95 -5.38 38.74 -39.04
C SER A 95 -5.16 37.26 -38.66
N SER A 96 -5.53 36.38 -39.59
CA SER A 96 -5.73 34.94 -39.43
C SER A 96 -4.46 34.06 -39.48
N HIS A 97 -3.26 34.57 -39.19
CA HIS A 97 -2.03 33.81 -39.50
C HIS A 97 -0.97 33.63 -38.40
N SER A 98 -1.13 34.14 -37.17
CA SER A 98 -0.08 34.02 -36.13
C SER A 98 -0.42 33.13 -34.92
N LEU A 99 -1.62 32.54 -34.83
CA LEU A 99 -2.06 31.81 -33.63
C LEU A 99 -1.49 30.39 -33.50
N SER A 100 -0.98 29.78 -34.58
CA SER A 100 -0.50 28.38 -34.56
C SER A 100 0.90 28.20 -33.95
N HIS A 101 1.73 29.25 -33.87
CA HIS A 101 3.11 29.13 -33.40
C HIS A 101 3.29 29.35 -31.89
N SER A 102 2.36 30.03 -31.21
CA SER A 102 2.42 30.21 -29.75
C SER A 102 1.95 28.99 -28.96
N ILE A 103 1.36 27.99 -29.62
CA ILE A 103 0.87 26.76 -28.99
C ILE A 103 1.98 25.71 -28.86
N SER A 104 3.09 25.81 -29.61
CA SER A 104 4.10 24.74 -29.66
C SER A 104 5.36 24.95 -28.80
N GLN A 105 5.47 26.03 -28.01
CA GLN A 105 6.69 26.34 -27.23
C GLN A 105 6.50 26.39 -25.69
N GLY A 106 5.31 26.07 -25.17
CA GLY A 106 5.05 26.02 -23.71
C GLY A 106 5.34 24.68 -23.02
N LEU A 107 5.98 23.74 -23.71
CA LEU A 107 6.14 22.32 -23.32
C LEU A 107 7.27 22.03 -22.31
N THR A 108 7.78 23.02 -21.57
CA THR A 108 8.99 22.80 -20.73
C THR A 108 8.92 23.28 -19.29
N PHE A 109 8.07 24.26 -18.95
CA PHE A 109 7.91 24.71 -17.57
C PHE A 109 6.61 24.21 -16.93
N ASP A 110 5.56 24.06 -17.74
CA ASP A 110 4.25 23.60 -17.29
C ASP A 110 4.30 22.13 -16.84
N ASP A 111 4.90 21.24 -17.64
CA ASP A 111 5.02 19.82 -17.28
C ASP A 111 5.93 19.59 -16.06
N LEU A 112 6.98 20.41 -15.92
CA LEU A 112 7.92 20.29 -14.81
C LEU A 112 7.31 20.74 -13.47
N THR A 113 6.43 21.75 -13.52
CA THR A 113 5.71 22.23 -12.33
C THR A 113 4.62 21.22 -11.91
N GLU A 114 3.97 20.58 -12.87
CA GLU A 114 2.99 19.50 -12.63
C GLU A 114 3.63 18.26 -11.98
N SER A 115 4.85 17.87 -12.39
CA SER A 115 5.57 16.71 -11.83
C SER A 115 6.30 16.97 -10.50
N LEU A 116 6.82 18.18 -10.26
CA LEU A 116 7.60 18.45 -9.04
C LEU A 116 6.74 18.70 -7.80
N LEU A 117 5.55 19.27 -7.95
CA LEU A 117 4.69 19.60 -6.81
C LEU A 117 4.21 18.34 -6.03
N PRO A 118 3.86 17.21 -6.68
CA PRO A 118 3.59 15.94 -6.00
C PRO A 118 4.82 15.29 -5.36
N ALA A 119 6.04 15.67 -5.77
CA ALA A 119 7.26 15.00 -5.34
C ALA A 119 7.50 15.11 -3.83
N LEU A 120 7.33 16.31 -3.28
CA LEU A 120 7.61 16.56 -1.88
C LEU A 120 6.75 15.70 -0.93
N PRO A 121 5.41 15.63 -1.08
CA PRO A 121 4.60 14.76 -0.22
C PRO A 121 4.95 13.27 -0.34
N VAL A 122 5.30 12.76 -1.53
CA VAL A 122 5.74 11.38 -1.70
C VAL A 122 7.07 11.12 -0.96
N LEU A 123 8.03 12.04 -1.05
CA LEU A 123 9.30 11.93 -0.33
C LEU A 123 9.13 11.96 1.19
N VAL A 124 8.25 12.83 1.68
CA VAL A 124 7.89 12.91 3.11
C VAL A 124 7.23 11.61 3.56
N ALA A 125 6.23 11.13 2.80
CA ALA A 125 5.59 9.84 3.05
C ALA A 125 6.59 8.68 3.10
N ALA A 126 7.54 8.64 2.16
CA ALA A 126 8.56 7.59 2.09
C ALA A 126 9.46 7.59 3.34
N HIS A 127 9.80 8.78 3.83
CA HIS A 127 10.58 8.92 5.06
C HIS A 127 9.81 8.47 6.30
N PHE A 128 8.55 8.91 6.45
CA PHE A 128 7.70 8.52 7.58
C PHE A 128 7.41 7.02 7.60
N LEU A 129 6.99 6.45 6.47
CA LEU A 129 6.61 5.05 6.37
C LEU A 129 7.78 4.12 6.67
N ARG A 130 8.99 4.44 6.18
CA ARG A 130 10.21 3.69 6.54
C ARG A 130 10.52 3.77 8.04
N GLY A 131 10.31 4.94 8.66
CA GLY A 131 10.47 5.10 10.11
C GLY A 131 9.58 4.13 10.91
N HIS A 132 8.37 3.86 10.40
CA HIS A 132 7.46 2.90 11.00
C HIS A 132 7.85 1.44 10.73
N TYR A 133 8.31 1.13 9.52
CA TYR A 133 8.84 -0.20 9.22
C TYR A 133 10.10 -0.55 10.01
N VAL A 134 10.98 0.43 10.27
CA VAL A 134 12.10 0.25 11.22
C VAL A 134 11.58 -0.20 12.59
N ALA A 135 10.50 0.42 13.09
CA ALA A 135 9.91 0.02 14.37
C ALA A 135 9.29 -1.38 14.31
N LYS A 136 8.68 -1.76 13.18
CA LYS A 136 8.18 -3.13 12.92
C LYS A 136 9.31 -4.16 13.00
N HIS A 137 10.43 -3.94 12.31
CA HIS A 137 11.57 -4.87 12.36
C HIS A 137 12.23 -4.90 13.73
N LYS A 138 12.31 -3.74 14.40
CA LYS A 138 12.77 -3.66 15.79
C LYS A 138 11.92 -4.50 16.72
N LEU A 139 10.59 -4.47 16.60
CA LEU A 139 9.69 -5.32 17.39
C LEU A 139 10.03 -6.81 17.20
N SER A 140 10.23 -7.26 15.96
CA SER A 140 10.63 -8.64 15.67
C SER A 140 11.98 -8.99 16.29
N SER A 141 12.94 -8.08 16.20
CA SER A 141 14.27 -8.23 16.81
C SER A 141 14.21 -8.25 18.34
N ASP A 142 13.36 -7.43 18.95
CA ASP A 142 13.19 -7.31 20.41
C ASP A 142 12.54 -8.58 20.98
N LEU A 143 11.65 -9.25 20.23
CA LEU A 143 11.11 -10.57 20.60
C LEU A 143 12.18 -11.67 20.51
N GLU A 144 13.00 -11.64 19.45
CA GLU A 144 14.06 -12.64 19.22
C GLU A 144 15.15 -12.59 20.30
N HIS A 145 15.52 -11.38 20.73
CA HIS A 145 16.54 -11.16 21.74
C HIS A 145 15.93 -10.79 23.10
N PHE A 146 14.69 -11.21 23.35
CA PHE A 146 13.97 -10.83 24.56
C PHE A 146 14.71 -11.29 25.82
N ASP A 147 14.93 -10.38 26.77
CA ASP A 147 15.52 -10.71 28.07
C ASP A 147 14.67 -10.11 29.20
N LEU A 148 14.14 -10.97 30.06
CA LEU A 148 13.36 -10.56 31.23
C LEU A 148 14.17 -9.69 32.21
N GLY A 149 15.50 -9.81 32.24
CA GLY A 149 16.35 -8.93 33.05
C GLY A 149 16.32 -7.47 32.57
N SER A 150 16.17 -7.26 31.27
CA SER A 150 16.24 -5.95 30.62
C SER A 150 14.92 -5.17 30.60
N VAL A 151 13.77 -5.82 30.86
CA VAL A 151 12.47 -5.16 30.76
C VAL A 151 12.23 -4.15 31.88
N GLN A 152 11.58 -3.05 31.50
CA GLN A 152 11.23 -1.94 32.37
C GLN A 152 9.97 -2.27 33.17
N CYS A 153 9.99 -1.91 34.45
CA CYS A 153 8.83 -1.97 35.33
C CYS A 153 8.87 -0.74 36.23
N SER A 154 7.77 0.01 36.29
CA SER A 154 7.70 1.24 37.09
C SER A 154 7.56 1.01 38.59
N SER A 155 7.20 -0.21 38.99
CA SER A 155 6.87 -0.58 40.37
C SER A 155 7.59 -1.87 40.75
N ASP A 156 8.42 -1.82 41.79
CA ASP A 156 9.13 -3.00 42.30
C ASP A 156 8.18 -4.07 42.84
N PHE A 157 7.02 -3.64 43.35
CA PHE A 157 5.96 -4.54 43.77
C PHE A 157 5.42 -5.34 42.59
N ASP A 158 5.07 -4.67 41.48
CA ASP A 158 4.56 -5.33 40.28
C ASP A 158 5.64 -6.25 39.68
N ARG A 159 6.90 -5.82 39.70
CA ARG A 159 8.04 -6.66 39.28
C ARG A 159 8.08 -7.94 40.09
N LYS A 160 8.09 -7.86 41.42
CA LYS A 160 8.14 -9.05 42.29
C LYS A 160 6.94 -9.96 42.05
N PHE A 161 5.74 -9.40 42.01
CA PHE A 161 4.51 -10.14 41.77
C PHE A 161 4.52 -10.88 40.42
N ILE A 162 4.92 -10.21 39.35
CA ILE A 162 5.00 -10.81 38.01
C ILE A 162 6.05 -11.91 37.96
N TYR A 163 7.21 -11.74 38.59
CA TYR A 163 8.25 -12.78 38.62
C TYR A 163 7.80 -14.03 39.39
N GLU A 164 7.06 -13.85 40.49
CA GLU A 164 6.45 -14.97 41.22
C GLU A 164 5.39 -15.68 40.36
N ALA A 165 4.54 -14.94 39.65
CA ALA A 165 3.55 -15.50 38.73
C ALA A 165 4.21 -16.26 37.56
N ILE A 166 5.25 -15.67 36.95
CA ILE A 166 6.07 -16.29 35.90
C ILE A 166 6.65 -17.61 36.40
N SER A 167 7.30 -17.60 37.56
CA SER A 167 7.90 -18.82 38.13
C SER A 167 6.84 -19.88 38.43
N THR A 168 5.64 -19.47 38.84
CA THR A 168 4.52 -20.38 39.12
C THR A 168 3.94 -20.98 37.82
N TRP A 169 3.79 -20.19 36.77
CA TRP A 169 3.09 -20.62 35.54
C TRP A 169 3.99 -21.30 34.52
N TYR A 170 5.26 -20.89 34.45
CA TYR A 170 6.26 -21.39 33.51
C TYR A 170 7.33 -22.26 34.18
N GLY A 171 7.34 -22.35 35.51
CA GLY A 171 8.27 -23.15 36.31
C GLY A 171 9.59 -22.43 36.60
N SER A 172 10.06 -21.58 35.69
CA SER A 172 11.24 -20.76 35.89
C SER A 172 11.20 -19.49 35.02
N VAL A 173 12.05 -18.51 35.35
CA VAL A 173 12.26 -17.32 34.51
C VAL A 173 12.86 -17.70 33.15
N ALA A 174 13.76 -18.68 33.09
CA ALA A 174 14.36 -19.14 31.85
C ALA A 174 13.30 -19.71 30.89
N ASN A 175 12.42 -20.59 31.39
CA ASN A 175 11.34 -21.18 30.59
C ASN A 175 10.37 -20.11 30.06
N PHE A 176 10.17 -19.02 30.80
CA PHE A 176 9.36 -17.90 30.32
C PHE A 176 10.06 -17.14 29.20
N THR A 177 11.35 -16.86 29.34
CA THR A 177 12.15 -16.23 28.28
C THR A 177 12.13 -17.09 27.02
N ASP A 178 12.36 -18.40 27.13
CA ASP A 178 12.32 -19.34 26.01
C ASP A 178 10.94 -19.31 25.32
N PHE A 179 9.86 -19.37 26.12
CA PHE A 179 8.49 -19.24 25.59
C PHE A 179 8.25 -17.93 24.83
N VAL A 180 8.80 -16.79 25.31
CA VAL A 180 8.63 -15.50 24.64
C VAL A 180 9.45 -15.44 23.34
N GLN A 181 10.68 -15.96 23.35
CA GLN A 181 11.60 -15.95 22.20
C GLN A 181 11.16 -16.91 21.09
N ASP A 182 10.53 -18.03 21.45
CA ASP A 182 10.13 -19.06 20.50
C ASP A 182 8.62 -19.00 20.21
N ASP A 183 7.80 -19.64 21.06
CA ASP A 183 6.38 -19.87 20.82
C ASP A 183 5.60 -18.55 20.60
N LEU A 184 5.80 -17.57 21.48
CA LEU A 184 5.10 -16.30 21.39
C LEU A 184 5.61 -15.47 20.20
N ARG A 185 6.92 -15.49 19.92
CA ARG A 185 7.50 -14.79 18.77
C ARG A 185 6.93 -15.33 17.47
N GLU A 186 6.92 -16.65 17.26
CA GLU A 186 6.41 -17.26 16.04
C GLU A 186 4.95 -16.86 15.79
N GLU A 187 4.14 -16.88 16.84
CA GLU A 187 2.74 -16.48 16.77
C GLU A 187 2.57 -14.99 16.43
N LEU A 188 3.36 -14.10 17.04
CA LEU A 188 3.20 -12.65 16.89
C LEU A 188 3.84 -12.13 15.59
N VAL A 189 5.02 -12.64 15.24
CA VAL A 189 5.81 -12.16 14.10
C VAL A 189 5.20 -12.61 12.79
N THR A 190 4.62 -13.81 12.70
CA THR A 190 4.05 -14.32 11.44
C THR A 190 2.99 -13.35 10.87
N PRO A 191 1.94 -12.94 11.62
CA PRO A 191 0.94 -11.99 11.13
C PRO A 191 1.47 -10.57 10.92
N ILE A 192 2.50 -10.16 11.68
CA ILE A 192 3.09 -8.83 11.52
C ILE A 192 3.92 -8.77 10.26
N LEU A 193 4.74 -9.77 9.97
CA LEU A 193 5.54 -9.83 8.75
C LEU A 193 4.67 -10.01 7.53
N SER A 194 3.57 -10.77 7.67
CA SER A 194 2.52 -10.95 6.66
C SER A 194 1.53 -9.77 6.58
N SER A 195 1.87 -8.57 7.09
CA SER A 195 0.94 -7.45 7.05
C SER A 195 0.91 -6.83 5.64
N SER A 196 0.21 -7.47 4.71
CA SER A 196 -0.32 -6.75 3.56
C SER A 196 -1.31 -5.69 4.06
N MET A 197 -1.25 -4.50 3.49
CA MET A 197 -2.19 -3.45 3.86
C MET A 197 -3.59 -3.85 3.33
N PRO A 198 -4.67 -3.80 4.13
CA PRO A 198 -6.01 -4.12 3.65
C PRO A 198 -6.40 -3.28 2.42
N LEU A 199 -7.08 -3.89 1.45
CA LEU A 199 -7.57 -3.22 0.23
C LEU A 199 -8.30 -1.90 0.51
N ALA A 200 -9.08 -1.86 1.60
CA ALA A 200 -9.80 -0.67 2.04
C ALA A 200 -8.88 0.55 2.22
N TYR A 201 -7.65 0.37 2.73
CA TYR A 201 -6.71 1.48 2.89
C TYR A 201 -6.17 1.97 1.55
N TYR A 202 -5.90 1.10 0.58
CA TYR A 202 -5.54 1.53 -0.77
C TYR A 202 -6.65 2.36 -1.41
N LEU A 203 -7.90 1.91 -1.28
CA LEU A 203 -9.05 2.67 -1.79
C LEU A 203 -9.14 4.05 -1.16
N VAL A 204 -8.94 4.16 0.17
CA VAL A 204 -8.88 5.45 0.87
C VAL A 204 -7.76 6.32 0.31
N LEU A 205 -6.55 5.80 0.14
CA LEU A 205 -5.40 6.55 -0.38
C LEU A 205 -5.59 7.07 -1.80
N VAL A 206 -6.39 6.38 -2.62
CA VAL A 206 -6.73 6.78 -4.00
C VAL A 206 -7.80 7.86 -4.06
N THR A 207 -8.62 8.04 -3.01
CA THR A 207 -9.75 8.98 -3.03
C THR A 207 -9.39 10.42 -3.44
N PRO A 208 -8.24 11.02 -3.06
CA PRO A 208 -7.88 12.36 -3.52
C PRO A 208 -7.72 12.44 -5.04
N SER A 209 -6.98 11.51 -5.64
CA SER A 209 -6.81 11.45 -7.09
C SER A 209 -8.15 11.20 -7.79
N LEU A 210 -8.95 10.26 -7.28
CA LEU A 210 -10.27 9.97 -7.82
C LEU A 210 -11.16 11.22 -7.83
N SER A 211 -11.13 12.03 -6.76
CA SER A 211 -11.91 13.27 -6.68
C SER A 211 -11.53 14.28 -7.76
N VAL A 212 -10.22 14.45 -8.05
CA VAL A 212 -9.74 15.35 -9.12
C VAL A 212 -10.29 14.94 -10.48
N TYR A 213 -10.22 13.65 -10.81
CA TYR A 213 -10.69 13.18 -12.12
C TYR A 213 -12.22 13.14 -12.23
N LEU A 214 -12.94 12.99 -11.12
CA LEU A 214 -14.39 13.14 -11.09
C LEU A 214 -14.80 14.60 -11.35
N GLU A 215 -14.09 15.58 -10.79
CA GLU A 215 -14.34 17.00 -11.09
C GLU A 215 -14.07 17.33 -12.57
N ILE A 216 -12.98 16.82 -13.15
CA ILE A 216 -12.70 16.97 -14.58
C ILE A 216 -13.81 16.32 -15.43
N PHE A 217 -14.27 15.13 -15.04
CA PHE A 217 -15.40 14.47 -15.70
C PHE A 217 -16.68 15.30 -15.64
N LEU A 218 -17.00 15.88 -14.47
CA LEU A 218 -18.15 16.77 -14.30
C LEU A 218 -18.02 18.02 -15.17
N ALA A 219 -16.82 18.59 -15.29
CA ALA A 219 -16.55 19.71 -16.19
C ALA A 219 -16.79 19.34 -17.67
N LEU A 220 -16.30 18.19 -18.13
CA LEU A 220 -16.54 17.67 -19.48
C LEU A 220 -18.04 17.46 -19.74
N TRP A 221 -18.74 16.84 -18.80
CA TRP A 221 -20.19 16.65 -18.86
C TRP A 221 -20.90 18.00 -19.03
N LYS A 222 -20.60 18.96 -18.14
CA LYS A 222 -21.26 20.28 -18.14
C LYS A 222 -20.91 21.11 -19.37
N GLY A 223 -19.73 20.91 -19.94
CA GLY A 223 -19.30 21.51 -21.20
C GLY A 223 -19.97 20.92 -22.44
N GLY A 224 -20.79 19.86 -22.29
CA GLY A 224 -21.42 19.19 -23.43
C GLY A 224 -20.44 18.39 -24.28
N ALA A 225 -19.39 17.84 -23.66
CA ALA A 225 -18.44 16.99 -24.36
C ALA A 225 -19.15 15.78 -25.01
N PRO A 226 -18.70 15.32 -26.19
CA PRO A 226 -19.19 14.09 -26.80
C PRO A 226 -19.09 12.88 -25.86
N SER A 227 -20.05 11.95 -25.95
CA SER A 227 -20.14 10.80 -25.04
C SER A 227 -18.93 9.86 -25.13
N ASP A 228 -18.34 9.73 -26.32
CA ASP A 228 -17.11 8.95 -26.54
C ASP A 228 -15.92 9.55 -25.78
N VAL A 229 -15.78 10.88 -25.75
CA VAL A 229 -14.76 11.57 -24.93
C VAL A 229 -14.99 11.29 -23.45
N MET A 230 -16.24 11.40 -22.98
CA MET A 230 -16.58 11.14 -21.58
C MET A 230 -16.29 9.70 -21.16
N ILE A 231 -16.64 8.71 -21.99
CA ILE A 231 -16.35 7.30 -21.72
C ILE A 231 -14.83 7.05 -21.76
N SER A 232 -14.12 7.65 -22.70
CA SER A 232 -12.65 7.57 -22.79
C SER A 232 -12.00 8.08 -21.50
N HIS A 233 -12.49 9.20 -20.94
CA HIS A 233 -12.01 9.74 -19.66
C HIS A 233 -12.24 8.77 -18.49
N VAL A 234 -13.44 8.20 -18.40
CA VAL A 234 -13.76 7.21 -17.35
C VAL A 234 -12.84 5.99 -17.44
N LEU A 235 -12.64 5.45 -18.65
CA LEU A 235 -11.79 4.27 -18.84
C LEU A 235 -10.31 4.59 -18.58
N ALA A 236 -9.80 5.68 -19.14
CA ALA A 236 -8.38 6.01 -19.04
C ALA A 236 -7.98 6.43 -17.61
N PHE A 237 -8.70 7.40 -17.04
CA PHE A 237 -8.31 8.03 -15.78
C PHE A 237 -8.96 7.41 -14.55
N LEU A 238 -10.28 7.21 -14.54
CA LEU A 238 -10.95 6.70 -13.34
C LEU A 238 -10.65 5.21 -13.15
N LEU A 239 -10.87 4.40 -14.17
CA LEU A 239 -10.66 2.95 -14.09
C LEU A 239 -9.17 2.61 -14.21
N GLY A 240 -8.54 2.94 -15.33
CA GLY A 240 -7.15 2.54 -15.60
C GLY A 240 -6.15 3.18 -14.64
N TYR A 241 -6.11 4.50 -14.53
CA TYR A 241 -5.16 5.18 -13.65
C TYR A 241 -5.53 5.07 -12.16
N CYS A 242 -6.68 5.60 -11.74
CA CYS A 242 -7.00 5.69 -10.32
C CYS A 242 -7.29 4.35 -9.65
N LEU A 243 -8.16 3.52 -10.23
CA LEU A 243 -8.60 2.30 -9.55
C LEU A 243 -7.66 1.10 -9.74
N CYS A 244 -6.79 1.13 -10.76
CA CYS A 244 -5.89 0.02 -11.05
C CYS A 244 -4.41 0.42 -10.84
N TRP A 245 -3.91 1.38 -11.63
CA TRP A 245 -2.48 1.76 -11.58
C TRP A 245 -2.06 2.41 -10.24
N CYS A 246 -2.92 3.25 -9.64
CA CYS A 246 -2.58 3.91 -8.38
C CYS A 246 -2.40 2.95 -7.19
N PRO A 247 -3.34 2.02 -6.91
CA PRO A 247 -3.10 0.96 -5.94
C PRO A 247 -1.83 0.17 -6.26
N ALA A 248 -1.52 0.00 -7.55
CA ALA A 248 -0.36 -0.76 -7.98
C ALA A 248 0.96 -0.21 -7.46
N TYR A 249 1.27 1.03 -7.84
CA TYR A 249 2.51 1.65 -7.40
C TYR A 249 2.49 1.97 -5.91
N LEU A 250 1.31 2.17 -5.29
CA LEU A 250 1.21 2.32 -3.82
C LEU A 250 1.57 1.02 -3.08
N ALA A 251 1.15 -0.13 -3.61
CA ALA A 251 1.54 -1.42 -3.05
C ALA A 251 3.05 -1.63 -3.17
N LEU A 252 3.62 -1.35 -4.34
CA LEU A 252 5.07 -1.37 -4.54
C LEU A 252 5.80 -0.38 -3.62
N PHE A 253 5.27 0.82 -3.44
CA PHE A 253 5.84 1.83 -2.56
C PHE A 253 5.95 1.33 -1.11
N ILE A 254 4.85 0.78 -0.59
CA ILE A 254 4.77 0.22 0.76
C ILE A 254 5.74 -0.96 0.89
N PHE A 255 5.77 -1.85 -0.10
CA PHE A 255 6.69 -2.98 -0.15
C PHE A 255 8.17 -2.53 -0.13
N LEU A 256 8.54 -1.56 -0.96
CA LEU A 256 9.90 -1.00 -0.97
C LEU A 256 10.24 -0.36 0.36
N CYS A 257 9.30 0.38 0.98
CA CYS A 257 9.51 0.95 2.30
C CYS A 257 9.73 -0.11 3.39
N ASP A 258 8.99 -1.23 3.37
CA ASP A 258 9.19 -2.33 4.32
C ASP A 258 10.54 -3.00 4.10
N ARG A 259 10.80 -3.44 2.86
CA ARG A 259 11.98 -4.23 2.51
C ARG A 259 13.29 -3.50 2.74
N LEU A 260 13.27 -2.19 2.48
CA LEU A 260 14.44 -1.31 2.56
C LEU A 260 14.49 -0.51 3.86
N SER A 261 13.81 -0.93 4.92
CA SER A 261 13.78 -0.20 6.20
C SER A 261 14.92 -0.52 7.16
N VAL A 262 15.81 -1.48 6.85
CA VAL A 262 16.88 -1.94 7.76
C VAL A 262 17.76 -0.78 8.26
N ASP A 263 18.15 0.14 7.38
CA ASP A 263 18.96 1.32 7.72
C ASP A 263 18.20 2.62 7.49
N ARG A 264 18.26 3.56 8.44
CA ARG A 264 17.65 4.90 8.31
C ARG A 264 18.41 5.84 7.37
N ASP A 265 18.86 5.34 6.23
CA ASP A 265 19.51 6.16 5.21
C ASP A 265 18.49 7.07 4.51
N ARG A 266 18.70 8.38 4.60
CA ARG A 266 17.86 9.39 3.93
C ARG A 266 17.94 9.28 2.41
N LEU A 267 19.10 8.86 1.87
CA LEU A 267 19.28 8.69 0.43
C LEU A 267 18.39 7.56 -0.10
N GLN A 268 18.22 6.49 0.67
CA GLN A 268 17.34 5.39 0.31
C GLN A 268 15.86 5.80 0.32
N SER A 269 15.41 6.60 1.30
CA SER A 269 14.06 7.17 1.30
C SER A 269 13.83 8.04 0.06
N PHE A 270 14.83 8.84 -0.30
CA PHE A 270 14.77 9.69 -1.49
C PHE A 270 14.68 8.84 -2.77
N ALA A 271 15.52 7.81 -2.92
CA ALA A 271 15.50 6.92 -4.08
C ALA A 271 14.15 6.20 -4.23
N ILE A 272 13.58 5.69 -3.14
CA ILE A 272 12.25 5.06 -3.16
C ILE A 272 11.19 6.06 -3.60
N GLY A 273 11.17 7.26 -3.03
CA GLY A 273 10.22 8.29 -3.43
C GLY A 273 10.37 8.68 -4.90
N MET A 274 11.59 8.78 -5.42
CA MET A 274 11.83 9.05 -6.84
C MET A 274 11.32 7.94 -7.76
N ILE A 275 11.52 6.66 -7.40
CA ILE A 275 10.97 5.53 -8.17
C ILE A 275 9.44 5.63 -8.24
N VAL A 276 8.80 5.89 -7.10
CA VAL A 276 7.33 5.99 -7.01
C VAL A 276 6.80 7.16 -7.82
N LEU A 277 7.51 8.30 -7.81
CA LEU A 277 7.15 9.46 -8.63
C LEU A 277 7.23 9.15 -10.12
N ILE A 278 8.32 8.50 -10.56
CA ILE A 278 8.48 8.09 -11.96
C ILE A 278 7.34 7.15 -12.39
N LEU A 279 6.96 6.19 -11.54
CA LEU A 279 5.86 5.26 -11.84
C LEU A 279 4.49 5.94 -11.85
N SER A 280 4.25 6.86 -10.91
CA SER A 280 3.03 7.67 -10.87
C SER A 280 2.91 8.50 -12.16
N ASP A 281 3.97 9.21 -12.55
CA ASP A 281 4.00 10.04 -13.75
C ASP A 281 3.87 9.21 -15.02
N ALA A 282 4.53 8.05 -15.10
CA ALA A 282 4.42 7.14 -16.23
C ALA A 282 2.97 6.67 -16.45
N GLY A 283 2.26 6.29 -15.38
CA GLY A 283 0.85 5.93 -15.47
C GLY A 283 -0.05 7.09 -15.87
N ASN A 284 0.25 8.30 -15.38
CA ASN A 284 -0.49 9.50 -15.76
C ASN A 284 -0.33 9.82 -17.26
N ILE A 285 0.91 9.80 -17.75
CA ILE A 285 1.25 10.05 -19.15
C ILE A 285 0.60 9.00 -20.04
N ALA A 286 0.64 7.72 -19.65
CA ALA A 286 0.00 6.63 -20.38
C ALA A 286 -1.53 6.83 -20.47
N ALA A 287 -2.19 7.17 -19.37
CA ALA A 287 -3.62 7.44 -19.34
C ALA A 287 -3.98 8.65 -20.22
N ARG A 288 -3.20 9.75 -20.13
CA ARG A 288 -3.39 10.95 -20.96
C ARG A 288 -3.24 10.63 -22.45
N TYR A 289 -2.17 9.92 -22.82
CA TYR A 289 -1.95 9.50 -24.19
C TYR A 289 -3.11 8.63 -24.71
N CYS A 290 -3.55 7.64 -23.95
CA CYS A 290 -4.66 6.76 -24.34
C CYS A 290 -6.00 7.50 -24.45
N PHE A 291 -6.23 8.50 -23.61
CA PHE A 291 -7.38 9.39 -23.69
C PHE A 291 -7.36 10.23 -24.99
N GLU A 292 -6.21 10.83 -25.32
CA GLU A 292 -6.04 11.63 -26.55
C GLU A 292 -6.19 10.81 -27.83
N GLN A 293 -5.79 9.54 -27.82
CA GLN A 293 -5.97 8.61 -28.94
C GLN A 293 -7.40 8.02 -29.05
N GLY A 294 -8.29 8.39 -28.13
CA GLY A 294 -9.72 8.04 -28.14
C GLY A 294 -10.09 6.72 -27.46
N LEU A 295 -11.37 6.34 -27.63
CA LEU A 295 -12.03 5.31 -26.83
C LEU A 295 -11.36 3.94 -26.87
N TYR A 296 -10.89 3.51 -28.05
CA TYR A 296 -10.27 2.21 -28.22
C TYR A 296 -8.97 2.06 -27.41
N HIS A 297 -8.11 3.08 -27.44
CA HIS A 297 -6.86 3.08 -26.67
C HIS A 297 -7.11 3.19 -25.17
N SER A 298 -8.10 3.99 -24.78
CA SER A 298 -8.54 4.08 -23.38
C SER A 298 -9.05 2.74 -22.83
N LEU A 299 -9.75 1.96 -23.64
CA LEU A 299 -10.19 0.61 -23.28
C LEU A 299 -9.02 -0.36 -23.14
N ILE A 300 -8.07 -0.35 -24.08
CA ILE A 300 -6.86 -1.18 -24.00
C ILE A 300 -6.09 -0.88 -22.71
N TRP A 301 -5.89 0.40 -22.39
CA TRP A 301 -5.22 0.80 -21.16
C TRP A 301 -5.94 0.32 -19.90
N ALA A 302 -7.27 0.47 -19.84
CA ALA A 302 -8.05 0.00 -18.70
C ALA A 302 -7.95 -1.52 -18.54
N VAL A 303 -7.99 -2.28 -19.63
CA VAL A 303 -7.82 -3.75 -19.61
C VAL A 303 -6.42 -4.13 -19.18
N PHE A 304 -5.38 -3.49 -19.73
CA PHE A 304 -3.99 -3.70 -19.34
C PHE A 304 -3.78 -3.47 -17.84
N ALA A 305 -4.28 -2.35 -17.32
CA ALA A 305 -4.15 -2.02 -15.91
C ALA A 305 -4.94 -2.98 -14.99
N LEU A 306 -6.04 -3.57 -15.47
CA LEU A 306 -6.81 -4.59 -14.74
C LEU A 306 -6.15 -5.96 -14.76
N ASP A 307 -5.55 -6.37 -15.88
CA ASP A 307 -4.89 -7.68 -16.05
C ASP A 307 -3.64 -7.79 -15.17
N ASP A 308 -2.87 -6.69 -15.06
CA ASP A 308 -1.77 -6.57 -14.09
C ASP A 308 -2.28 -6.47 -12.63
N GLY A 309 -3.59 -6.37 -12.40
CA GLY A 309 -4.19 -6.37 -11.07
C GLY A 309 -3.97 -7.69 -10.30
N ASP A 310 -3.81 -8.80 -11.02
CA ASP A 310 -3.41 -10.08 -10.41
C ASP A 310 -1.98 -10.03 -9.85
N VAL A 311 -1.12 -9.14 -10.36
CA VAL A 311 0.21 -8.85 -9.78
C VAL A 311 0.09 -8.08 -8.46
N LEU A 312 -1.03 -7.39 -8.21
CA LEU A 312 -1.27 -6.62 -6.98
C LEU A 312 -1.96 -7.41 -5.89
N VAL A 313 -2.66 -8.45 -6.27
CA VAL A 313 -2.87 -9.58 -5.38
C VAL A 313 -1.60 -10.43 -5.45
N PHE A 314 -0.48 -9.90 -4.95
CA PHE A 314 0.59 -10.75 -4.45
C PHE A 314 -0.02 -11.54 -3.29
N THR A 315 -0.75 -12.61 -3.63
CA THR A 315 -1.19 -13.61 -2.67
C THR A 315 0.08 -14.10 -2.01
N GLU A 316 0.13 -13.86 -0.72
CA GLU A 316 1.23 -14.08 0.21
C GLU A 316 1.93 -15.44 0.06
N GLU A 317 1.22 -16.43 -0.50
CA GLU A 317 1.69 -17.80 -0.69
C GLU A 317 2.78 -17.97 -1.77
N GLU A 318 2.85 -17.13 -2.81
CA GLU A 318 3.79 -17.38 -3.92
C GLU A 318 5.17 -16.71 -3.75
N ILE A 319 5.31 -15.75 -2.84
CA ILE A 319 6.57 -14.99 -2.67
C ILE A 319 7.42 -15.46 -1.48
N PHE A 320 6.87 -16.28 -0.56
CA PHE A 320 7.57 -16.63 0.68
C PHE A 320 7.77 -18.13 0.91
N PRO A 321 8.80 -18.77 0.33
CA PRO A 321 9.59 -19.74 1.07
C PRO A 321 10.59 -18.97 1.95
N CYS A 322 10.10 -18.33 3.02
CA CYS A 322 10.90 -17.52 3.95
C CYS A 322 12.03 -18.31 4.66
N ARG A 323 12.13 -19.63 4.43
CA ARG A 323 13.24 -20.48 4.92
C ARG A 323 14.54 -20.34 4.13
N ASP A 324 14.51 -19.91 2.86
CA ASP A 324 15.72 -19.93 2.03
C ASP A 324 16.50 -18.61 2.03
N LEU A 325 15.90 -17.49 2.42
CA LEU A 325 16.61 -16.21 2.48
C LEU A 325 17.56 -16.10 3.68
N GLN A 326 17.17 -16.65 4.84
CA GLN A 326 18.05 -16.79 6.01
C GLN A 326 19.23 -17.71 5.67
N ARG A 327 18.96 -18.84 4.98
CA ARG A 327 20.02 -19.72 4.44
C ARG A 327 20.93 -19.01 3.45
N PHE A 328 20.41 -18.12 2.61
CA PHE A 328 21.20 -17.35 1.66
C PHE A 328 22.09 -16.30 2.36
N GLN A 329 21.58 -15.63 3.40
CA GLN A 329 22.37 -14.73 4.25
C GLN A 329 23.44 -15.50 5.07
N ASP A 330 23.10 -16.68 5.58
CA ASP A 330 24.04 -17.55 6.31
C ASP A 330 25.09 -18.17 5.37
N HIS A 331 24.75 -18.46 4.10
CA HIS A 331 25.71 -18.92 3.08
C HIS A 331 26.67 -17.83 2.62
N MET A 332 26.28 -16.56 2.74
CA MET A 332 27.11 -15.39 2.41
C MET A 332 28.02 -14.96 3.58
N GLY A 333 28.32 -15.90 4.49
CA GLY A 333 29.03 -15.70 5.75
C GLY A 333 30.15 -14.65 5.73
N GLY A 334 30.02 -13.67 6.62
CA GLY A 334 31.12 -13.21 7.48
C GLY A 334 32.33 -12.56 6.82
N LYS A 335 32.26 -12.09 5.57
CA LYS A 335 33.29 -11.20 5.01
C LYS A 335 32.79 -9.77 4.97
N VAL A 336 33.34 -9.00 5.92
CA VAL A 336 33.43 -7.53 5.95
C VAL A 336 33.29 -6.91 4.56
N LEU A 337 32.15 -6.29 4.29
CA LEU A 337 31.95 -5.37 3.18
C LEU A 337 32.03 -3.94 3.72
N ALA A 338 33.23 -3.59 4.17
CA ALA A 338 33.66 -2.21 4.11
C ALA A 338 33.86 -1.87 2.63
N GLY A 339 32.96 -1.07 2.07
CA GLY A 339 33.19 -0.36 0.80
C GLY A 339 33.06 -1.21 -0.46
N HIS A 340 31.83 -1.56 -0.84
CA HIS A 340 31.44 -1.53 -2.25
C HIS A 340 29.93 -1.28 -2.34
N ILE A 341 29.59 -0.10 -2.85
CA ILE A 341 28.26 0.22 -3.35
C ILE A 341 28.01 -0.75 -4.51
N ILE A 342 27.29 -1.84 -4.23
CA ILE A 342 26.71 -2.69 -5.26
C ILE A 342 25.66 -1.82 -5.95
N GLY A 343 25.84 -1.67 -7.26
CA GLY A 343 25.17 -0.65 -8.04
C GLY A 343 23.66 -0.88 -8.14
N PHE A 344 22.94 0.23 -8.07
CA PHE A 344 21.54 0.40 -8.49
C PHE A 344 21.15 -0.23 -9.85
N PRO A 345 22.05 -0.49 -10.84
CA PRO A 345 21.68 -1.12 -12.11
C PRO A 345 21.13 -2.55 -12.00
N ASP A 346 21.62 -3.39 -11.09
CA ASP A 346 21.19 -4.81 -11.01
C ASP A 346 19.75 -4.96 -10.49
N LEU A 347 19.29 -3.98 -9.69
CA LEU A 347 17.90 -3.90 -9.25
C LEU A 347 16.98 -3.49 -10.40
N ILE A 348 17.45 -2.55 -11.26
CA ILE A 348 16.72 -2.15 -12.47
C ILE A 348 16.69 -3.30 -13.47
N GLU A 349 17.79 -4.01 -13.71
CA GLU A 349 17.87 -5.09 -14.70
C GLU A 349 16.94 -6.27 -14.36
N ASN A 350 16.74 -6.56 -13.06
CA ASN A 350 15.74 -7.54 -12.60
C ASN A 350 14.30 -7.00 -12.58
N LEU A 351 14.10 -5.68 -12.40
CA LEU A 351 12.80 -5.02 -12.59
C LEU A 351 12.45 -4.82 -14.08
N THR A 352 13.42 -4.94 -14.99
CA THR A 352 13.20 -4.84 -16.45
C THR A 352 12.64 -6.15 -17.04
N ILE A 353 12.36 -7.15 -16.20
CA ILE A 353 11.80 -8.42 -16.64
C ILE A 353 10.30 -8.22 -16.98
N ASN A 354 9.98 -8.44 -18.26
CA ASN A 354 8.65 -8.57 -18.88
C ASN A 354 7.90 -7.34 -19.44
N MET A 355 8.56 -6.25 -19.80
CA MET A 355 7.97 -5.27 -20.77
C MET A 355 8.35 -5.53 -22.25
N GLY A 356 9.07 -6.62 -22.53
CA GLY A 356 9.55 -6.97 -23.86
C GLY A 356 8.73 -8.08 -24.52
N THR A 357 7.93 -7.73 -25.52
CA THR A 357 7.34 -8.60 -26.55
C THR A 357 6.10 -9.42 -26.22
N LEU A 358 4.99 -8.75 -25.88
CA LEU A 358 3.67 -9.30 -26.20
C LEU A 358 3.38 -9.12 -27.71
N LYS A 359 3.88 -10.05 -28.53
CA LYS A 359 3.53 -10.09 -29.96
C LYS A 359 2.16 -10.74 -30.09
N ILE A 360 1.10 -9.99 -29.80
CA ILE A 360 -0.27 -10.48 -30.02
C ILE A 360 -0.48 -10.63 -31.53
N ASP A 361 -0.58 -11.88 -32.01
CA ASP A 361 -0.98 -12.17 -33.39
C ASP A 361 -2.51 -12.05 -33.54
N TRP A 362 -2.96 -10.81 -33.76
CA TRP A 362 -4.36 -10.45 -33.94
C TRP A 362 -5.00 -11.03 -35.22
N ARG A 363 -4.23 -11.65 -36.11
CA ARG A 363 -4.82 -12.37 -37.27
C ARG A 363 -5.57 -13.62 -36.85
N SER A 364 -5.31 -14.16 -35.66
CA SER A 364 -6.06 -15.29 -35.10
C SER A 364 -7.44 -14.90 -34.53
N LEU A 365 -7.63 -13.65 -34.09
CA LEU A 365 -8.89 -13.19 -33.49
C LEU A 365 -9.95 -12.69 -34.48
N THR A 366 -9.55 -12.42 -35.72
CA THR A 366 -10.48 -11.98 -36.79
C THR A 366 -11.02 -13.14 -37.63
N SER A 367 -10.56 -14.38 -37.39
CA SER A 367 -11.00 -15.59 -38.09
C SER A 367 -11.87 -16.54 -37.25
N SER A 368 -12.08 -16.25 -35.97
CA SER A 368 -12.93 -17.08 -35.11
C SER A 368 -14.41 -16.71 -35.28
N GLY A 369 -15.17 -17.67 -35.80
CA GLY A 369 -16.57 -17.54 -36.15
C GLY A 369 -17.53 -17.31 -34.97
N PRO A 370 -18.86 -17.33 -35.22
CA PRO A 370 -19.91 -16.92 -34.29
C PRO A 370 -19.94 -17.64 -32.92
N GLU A 371 -19.18 -18.71 -32.72
CA GLU A 371 -19.10 -19.46 -31.46
C GLU A 371 -18.45 -18.67 -30.30
N ILE A 372 -17.50 -17.77 -30.57
CA ILE A 372 -16.89 -16.97 -29.48
C ILE A 372 -17.87 -15.90 -28.98
N ARG A 373 -18.71 -15.33 -29.86
CA ARG A 373 -19.77 -14.41 -29.44
C ARG A 373 -20.82 -15.10 -28.56
N ALA A 374 -21.10 -16.37 -28.80
CA ALA A 374 -22.01 -17.16 -27.97
C ALA A 374 -21.45 -17.42 -26.57
N ARG A 375 -20.15 -17.73 -26.45
CA ARG A 375 -19.50 -17.93 -25.15
C ARG A 375 -19.41 -16.65 -24.31
N VAL A 376 -19.11 -15.50 -24.91
CA VAL A 376 -19.11 -14.21 -24.18
C VAL A 376 -20.52 -13.83 -23.72
N TRP A 377 -21.55 -14.15 -24.51
CA TRP A 377 -22.95 -13.93 -24.12
C TRP A 377 -23.43 -14.88 -23.01
N GLU A 378 -22.97 -16.14 -22.98
CA GLU A 378 -23.31 -17.09 -21.91
C GLU A 378 -22.65 -16.72 -20.58
N THR A 379 -21.41 -16.23 -20.59
CA THR A 379 -20.72 -15.77 -19.37
C THR A 379 -21.40 -14.53 -18.77
N MET A 380 -21.97 -13.65 -19.59
CA MET A 380 -22.74 -12.49 -19.10
C MET A 380 -24.16 -12.85 -18.62
N ARG A 381 -24.68 -14.03 -18.95
CA ARG A 381 -26.03 -14.47 -18.56
C ARG A 381 -26.09 -15.01 -17.12
N TRP A 382 -24.95 -15.44 -16.57
CA TRP A 382 -24.86 -16.02 -15.22
C TRP A 382 -24.67 -14.99 -14.09
N SER A 383 -24.57 -13.69 -14.39
CA SER A 383 -24.45 -12.63 -13.35
C SER A 383 -25.79 -11.95 -12.97
N ARG A 384 -26.92 -12.44 -13.48
CA ARG A 384 -28.27 -12.02 -13.04
C ARG A 384 -29.13 -13.23 -12.70
N PHE A 385 -29.03 -13.72 -11.47
CA PHE A 385 -30.14 -14.21 -10.63
C PHE A 385 -29.53 -14.80 -9.36
N GLY A 386 -29.74 -14.13 -8.23
CA GLY A 386 -29.25 -14.58 -6.93
C GLY A 386 -29.80 -13.71 -5.80
N SER A 387 -31.11 -13.53 -5.74
CA SER A 387 -31.82 -12.97 -4.60
C SER A 387 -32.81 -14.00 -4.04
N ASP A 388 -32.53 -14.41 -2.80
CA ASP A 388 -33.40 -14.87 -1.72
C ASP A 388 -34.40 -16.03 -1.95
N THR A 389 -34.23 -17.10 -1.16
CA THR A 389 -35.15 -17.60 -0.10
C THR A 389 -35.09 -19.13 0.03
N ALA A 390 -34.62 -19.63 1.19
CA ALA A 390 -35.11 -20.84 1.85
C ALA A 390 -34.46 -20.94 3.25
N LEU A 391 -35.16 -20.54 4.31
CA LEU A 391 -36.10 -21.30 5.14
C LEU A 391 -35.41 -22.10 6.27
N ASN A 392 -35.66 -21.61 7.48
CA ASN A 392 -35.60 -22.34 8.75
C ASN A 392 -36.23 -23.73 8.63
N GLN A 393 -35.54 -24.78 9.07
CA GLN A 393 -36.11 -25.89 9.84
C GLN A 393 -35.05 -26.86 10.40
N SER A 394 -35.26 -27.22 11.67
CA SER A 394 -34.80 -28.41 12.41
C SER A 394 -33.36 -28.48 12.95
N LEU A 395 -33.26 -28.43 14.28
CA LEU A 395 -32.76 -29.45 15.23
C LEU A 395 -32.67 -28.74 16.61
N ALA A 396 -33.56 -28.96 17.60
CA ALA A 396 -33.87 -30.18 18.35
C ALA A 396 -32.62 -30.81 18.97
#